data_AF-H0E653-F1
#
_entry.id   AF-H0E653-F1
#
_cell.length_a   1.000
_cell.length_b   1.000
_cell.length_c   1.000
_cell.angle_alpha   90.00
_cell.angle_beta   90.00
_cell.angle_gamma   90.00
#
_symmetry.space_group_name_H-M   'P 1'
#
loop_
_entity.id
_entity.type
_entity.pdbx_description
1 polymer ?
#
loop_
_entity_poly.entity_id
_entity_poly.type
_entity_poly.pdbx_seq_one_letter_code
_entity_poly.pdbx_strand_id
1 'polypeptide(L)'
;MPSEPLDRGQASVELVALLPLLVLLLLGLVQAVLAGHAAWSATTAARAGARAAAVGRDPAVAVRRSAPVGGAAARVVREGDTVRVRLPVPSVLPLSLGTVQGSAHLESQR
;
A
#
# COMPACT_ATOMS: atom_id res chain seq x y z
N MET A 1 12.15 -61.12 -8.00
CA MET A 1 12.10 -60.26 -6.81
C MET A 1 11.21 -59.07 -7.14
N PRO A 2 9.99 -58.95 -6.59
CA PRO A 2 9.17 -57.76 -6.79
C PRO A 2 9.73 -56.63 -5.92
N SER A 3 10.10 -55.51 -6.55
CA SER A 3 10.55 -54.29 -5.88
C SER A 3 9.32 -53.50 -5.40
N GLU A 4 9.20 -53.34 -4.09
CA GLU A 4 8.13 -52.57 -3.43
C GLU A 4 8.18 -51.07 -3.83
N PRO A 5 7.03 -50.37 -3.87
CA PRO A 5 6.93 -49.05 -4.50
C PRO A 5 7.54 -47.95 -3.62
N LEU A 6 8.33 -47.07 -4.25
CA LEU A 6 8.95 -45.87 -3.67
C LEU A 6 7.95 -44.74 -3.32
N ASP A 7 6.65 -45.02 -3.32
CA ASP A 7 5.60 -43.98 -3.29
C ASP A 7 5.44 -43.25 -1.94
N ARG A 8 5.95 -43.80 -0.84
CA ARG A 8 5.66 -43.29 0.51
C ARG A 8 6.40 -41.99 0.88
N GLY A 9 7.42 -41.59 0.11
CA GLY A 9 8.18 -40.35 0.31
C GLY A 9 8.00 -39.28 -0.77
N GLN A 10 7.48 -39.66 -1.94
CA GLN A 10 7.37 -38.79 -3.11
C GLN A 10 6.40 -37.63 -2.88
N ALA A 11 5.26 -37.89 -2.23
CA ALA A 11 4.26 -36.85 -1.92
C ALA A 11 4.82 -35.75 -1.00
N SER A 12 5.67 -36.11 -0.02
CA SER A 12 6.30 -35.14 0.87
C SER A 12 7.33 -34.27 0.15
N VAL A 13 8.09 -34.87 -0.78
CA VAL A 13 9.09 -34.14 -1.59
C VAL A 13 8.40 -33.16 -2.55
N GLU A 14 7.30 -33.54 -3.18
CA GLU A 14 6.50 -32.64 -4.01
C GLU A 14 5.95 -31.44 -3.22
N LEU A 15 5.44 -31.67 -2.00
CA LEU A 15 4.95 -30.57 -1.16
C LEU A 15 6.07 -29.59 -0.80
N VAL A 16 7.26 -30.11 -0.44
CA VAL A 16 8.42 -29.26 -0.14
C VAL A 16 8.86 -28.47 -1.36
N ALA A 17 8.79 -29.05 -2.56
CA ALA A 17 9.07 -28.35 -3.82
C ALA A 17 8.06 -27.22 -4.11
N LEU A 18 6.84 -27.27 -3.58
CA LEU A 18 5.83 -26.22 -3.69
C LEU A 18 5.99 -25.10 -2.65
N LEU A 19 6.70 -25.31 -1.54
CA LEU A 19 6.86 -24.31 -0.49
C LEU A 19 7.39 -22.95 -1.00
N PRO A 20 8.40 -22.86 -1.89
CA PRO A 20 8.85 -21.58 -2.42
C PRO A 20 7.75 -20.83 -3.18
N LEU A 21 6.91 -21.54 -3.93
CA LEU A 21 5.78 -20.96 -4.65
C LEU A 21 4.73 -20.41 -3.67
N LEU A 22 4.43 -21.16 -2.60
CA LEU A 22 3.51 -20.71 -1.55
C LEU A 22 4.03 -19.47 -0.82
N VAL A 23 5.34 -19.42 -0.54
CA VAL A 23 5.98 -18.23 0.06
C VAL A 23 5.87 -17.02 -0.85
N LEU A 24 6.16 -17.19 -2.15
CA LEU A 24 6.01 -16.11 -3.14
C LEU A 24 4.56 -15.63 -3.25
N LEU A 25 3.60 -16.54 -3.23
CA LEU A 25 2.18 -16.21 -3.24
C LEU A 25 1.79 -15.41 -1.98
N LEU A 26 2.22 -15.85 -0.80
CA LEU A 26 1.96 -15.16 0.46
C LEU A 26 2.59 -13.76 0.47
N LEU A 27 3.83 -13.63 0.01
CA LEU A 27 4.49 -12.33 -0.13
C LEU A 27 3.71 -11.40 -1.09
N GLY A 28 3.20 -11.94 -2.20
CA GLY A 28 2.34 -11.21 -3.14
C GLY A 28 1.05 -10.70 -2.47
N LEU A 29 0.39 -11.54 -1.66
CA LEU A 29 -0.82 -11.17 -0.92
C LEU A 29 -0.53 -10.08 0.12
N VAL A 30 0.53 -10.23 0.92
CA VAL A 30 0.95 -9.21 1.88
C VAL A 30 1.24 -7.90 1.16
N GLN A 31 1.93 -7.96 0.01
CA GLN A 31 2.27 -6.79 -0.77
C GLN A 31 1.02 -6.09 -1.33
N ALA A 32 0.01 -6.84 -1.77
CA ALA A 32 -1.28 -6.30 -2.21
C ALA A 32 -2.03 -5.60 -1.07
N VAL A 33 -2.04 -6.18 0.13
CA VAL A 33 -2.63 -5.55 1.33
C VAL A 33 -1.96 -4.22 1.65
N LEU A 34 -0.62 -4.17 1.61
CA LEU A 34 0.14 -2.94 1.85
C LEU A 34 -0.15 -1.86 0.80
N ALA A 35 -0.27 -2.23 -0.47
CA ALA A 35 -0.65 -1.32 -1.55
C ALA A 35 -2.06 -0.76 -1.35
N GLY A 36 -3.02 -1.62 -0.99
CA GLY A 36 -4.38 -1.21 -0.66
C GLY A 36 -4.43 -0.27 0.54
N HIS A 37 -3.65 -0.56 1.59
CA HIS A 37 -3.53 0.31 2.76
C HIS A 37 -2.96 1.68 2.41
N ALA A 38 -1.92 1.75 1.58
CA ALA A 38 -1.34 3.01 1.11
C ALA A 38 -2.34 3.84 0.29
N ALA A 39 -3.13 3.19 -0.59
CA ALA A 39 -4.18 3.84 -1.37
C ALA A 39 -5.28 4.44 -0.47
N TRP A 40 -5.72 3.67 0.52
CA TRP A 40 -6.70 4.12 1.49
C TRP A 40 -6.16 5.29 2.32
N SER A 41 -4.93 5.18 2.83
CA SER A 41 -4.26 6.23 3.60
C SER A 41 -4.08 7.52 2.79
N ALA A 42 -3.73 7.43 1.50
CA ALA A 42 -3.60 8.61 0.65
C ALA A 42 -4.94 9.35 0.50
N THR A 43 -6.03 8.60 0.41
CA THR A 43 -7.39 9.16 0.29
C THR A 43 -7.84 9.83 1.59
N THR A 44 -7.63 9.18 2.74
CA THR A 44 -7.98 9.76 4.05
C THR A 44 -7.13 11.00 4.34
N ALA A 45 -5.85 10.97 3.99
CA ALA A 45 -4.95 12.10 4.16
C ALA A 45 -5.30 13.28 3.25
N ALA A 46 -5.68 13.03 1.98
CA ALA A 46 -6.16 14.08 1.09
C ALA A 46 -7.38 14.80 1.66
N ARG A 47 -8.35 14.06 2.24
CA ARG A 47 -9.51 14.64 2.91
C ARG A 47 -9.13 15.46 4.14
N ALA A 48 -8.17 14.98 4.94
CA ALA A 48 -7.68 15.72 6.10
C ALA A 48 -6.98 17.04 5.68
N GLY A 49 -6.16 16.98 4.63
CA GLY A 49 -5.52 18.15 4.03
C GLY A 49 -6.54 19.16 3.48
N ALA A 50 -7.57 18.71 2.77
CA ALA A 50 -8.64 19.57 2.27
C ALA A 50 -9.38 20.29 3.41
N ARG A 51 -9.73 19.57 4.49
CA ARG A 51 -10.37 20.17 5.68
C ARG A 51 -9.47 21.20 6.36
N ALA A 52 -8.17 20.94 6.44
CA ALA A 52 -7.22 21.89 7.01
C ALA A 52 -7.11 23.15 6.14
N ALA A 53 -7.03 23.01 4.82
CA ALA A 53 -7.00 24.12 3.88
C ALA A 53 -8.27 24.98 3.96
N ALA A 54 -9.44 24.36 4.08
CA ALA A 54 -10.72 25.07 4.19
C ALA A 54 -10.82 25.99 5.43
N VAL A 55 -10.09 25.67 6.51
CA VAL A 55 -10.04 26.49 7.74
C VAL A 55 -8.74 27.30 7.87
N GLY A 56 -8.00 27.48 6.77
CA GLY A 56 -6.78 28.29 6.73
C GLY A 56 -5.55 27.68 7.43
N ARG A 57 -5.54 26.37 7.70
CA ARG A 57 -4.38 25.66 8.27
C ARG A 57 -3.53 25.01 7.18
N ASP A 58 -2.27 24.70 7.51
CA ASP A 58 -1.36 24.01 6.60
C ASP A 58 -1.85 22.57 6.28
N PRO A 59 -2.21 22.28 5.01
CA PRO A 59 -2.65 20.94 4.60
C PRO A 59 -1.56 19.89 4.75
N ALA A 60 -0.28 20.25 4.62
CA ALA A 60 0.82 19.30 4.69
C ALA A 60 1.00 18.72 6.11
N VAL A 61 0.81 19.54 7.15
CA VAL A 61 0.81 19.08 8.54
C VAL A 61 -0.35 18.11 8.81
N ALA A 62 -1.54 18.43 8.31
CA ALA A 62 -2.71 17.57 8.47
C ALA A 62 -2.52 16.21 7.77
N VAL A 63 -2.02 16.23 6.54
CA VAL A 63 -1.68 15.02 5.77
C VAL A 63 -0.69 14.15 6.53
N ARG A 64 0.44 14.72 6.98
CA ARG A 64 1.48 13.97 7.70
C ARG A 64 0.95 13.32 8.99
N ARG A 65 0.07 14.00 9.72
CA ARG A 65 -0.55 13.44 10.95
C ARG A 65 -1.54 12.32 10.65
N SER A 66 -2.25 12.41 9.53
CA SER A 66 -3.28 11.43 9.15
C SER A 66 -2.74 10.16 8.46
N ALA A 67 -1.48 10.19 8.00
CA ALA A 67 -0.82 9.07 7.33
C ALA A 67 0.43 8.62 8.14
N PRO A 68 0.26 7.83 9.22
CA PRO A 68 1.39 7.43 10.08
C PRO A 68 2.44 6.61 9.32
N VAL A 69 2.01 5.83 8.31
CA VAL A 69 2.91 5.08 7.43
C VAL A 69 3.08 5.86 6.12
N GLY A 70 4.32 6.17 5.75
CA GLY A 70 4.64 6.89 4.51
C GLY A 70 4.32 8.39 4.51
N GLY A 71 3.64 8.92 5.54
CA GLY A 71 3.27 10.33 5.64
C GLY A 71 4.47 11.28 5.67
N ALA A 72 5.58 10.89 6.30
CA ALA A 72 6.81 11.69 6.30
C ALA A 72 7.37 11.93 4.89
N ALA A 73 7.17 10.96 3.99
CA ALA A 73 7.55 11.03 2.58
C ALA A 73 6.38 11.46 1.67
N ALA A 74 5.25 11.90 2.25
CA ALA A 74 4.09 12.32 1.49
C ALA A 74 4.40 13.57 0.67
N ARG A 75 4.10 13.52 -0.63
CA ARG A 75 4.10 14.70 -1.48
C ARG A 75 2.69 15.28 -1.52
N VAL A 76 2.55 16.50 -1.01
CA VAL A 76 1.27 17.23 -0.97
C VAL A 76 1.34 18.34 -2.00
N VAL A 77 0.37 18.36 -2.92
CA VAL A 77 0.20 19.42 -3.91
C VAL A 77 -1.17 20.02 -3.71
N ARG A 78 -1.21 21.34 -3.51
CA ARG A 78 -2.45 22.13 -3.43
C ARG A 78 -2.60 22.91 -4.74
N GLU A 79 -3.69 22.67 -5.45
CA GLU A 79 -4.07 23.38 -6.68
C GLU A 79 -5.44 24.04 -6.42
N GLY A 80 -5.43 25.34 -6.09
CA GLY A 80 -6.64 26.07 -5.69
C GLY A 80 -7.33 25.43 -4.47
N ASP A 81 -8.50 24.84 -4.72
CA ASP A 81 -9.34 24.16 -3.73
C ASP A 81 -9.16 22.63 -3.72
N THR A 82 -8.28 22.09 -4.58
CA THR A 82 -7.98 20.65 -4.61
C THR A 82 -6.70 20.35 -3.82
N VAL A 83 -6.77 19.33 -2.96
CA VAL A 83 -5.59 18.78 -2.28
C VAL A 83 -5.31 17.37 -2.82
N ARG A 84 -4.13 17.23 -3.43
CA ARG A 84 -3.61 15.97 -3.98
C ARG A 84 -2.50 15.45 -3.08
N VAL A 85 -2.58 14.19 -2.69
CA VAL A 85 -1.61 13.54 -1.81
C VAL A 85 -1.06 12.29 -2.48
N ARG A 86 0.27 12.20 -2.58
CA ARG A 86 0.97 11.00 -3.03
C ARG A 86 1.71 10.39 -1.86
N LEU A 87 1.48 9.09 -1.63
CA LEU A 87 2.18 8.31 -0.60
C LEU A 87 3.02 7.21 -1.28
N PRO A 88 4.23 6.93 -0.76
CA PRO A 88 4.98 5.76 -1.19
C PRO A 88 4.29 4.47 -0.74
N VAL A 89 4.32 3.44 -1.60
CA VAL A 89 3.86 2.10 -1.23
C VAL A 89 4.98 1.41 -0.47
N PRO A 90 4.76 0.96 0.78
CA PRO A 90 5.76 0.18 1.49
C PRO A 90 5.95 -1.18 0.79
N SER A 91 7.21 -1.59 0.60
CA SER A 91 7.53 -2.89 0.01
C SER A 91 8.15 -3.83 1.04
N VAL A 92 7.73 -5.10 0.97
CA VAL A 92 8.27 -6.21 1.79
C VAL A 92 9.46 -6.89 1.11
N LEU A 93 9.60 -6.70 -0.19
CA LEU A 93 10.71 -7.20 -1.00
C LEU A 93 11.69 -6.05 -1.28
N PRO A 94 12.95 -6.34 -1.62
CA PRO A 94 13.90 -5.31 -2.08
C PRO A 94 13.58 -4.85 -3.52
N LEU A 95 12.30 -4.63 -3.83
CA LEU A 95 11.78 -4.23 -5.13
C LEU A 95 10.93 -2.96 -4.94
N SER A 96 11.25 -1.87 -5.63
CA SER A 96 10.45 -0.63 -5.54
C SER A 96 9.20 -0.74 -6.43
N LEU A 97 8.01 -0.76 -5.82
CA LEU A 97 6.72 -0.89 -6.53
C LEU A 97 6.08 0.45 -6.92
N GLY A 98 6.71 1.59 -6.61
CA GLY A 98 6.23 2.92 -6.99
C GLY A 98 5.44 3.66 -5.90
N THR A 99 4.59 4.61 -6.31
CA THR A 99 3.82 5.49 -5.42
C THR A 99 2.33 5.45 -5.78
N VAL A 100 1.45 5.61 -4.80
CA VAL A 100 -0.02 5.69 -5.00
C VAL A 100 -0.51 7.11 -4.74
N GLN A 101 -1.49 7.56 -5.52
CA GLN A 101 -2.05 8.90 -5.46
C GLN A 101 -3.51 8.87 -4.98
N GLY A 102 -3.84 9.72 -4.02
CA GLY A 102 -5.22 10.06 -3.65
C GLY A 102 -5.50 11.54 -3.93
N SER A 103 -6.69 11.86 -4.43
CA SER A 103 -7.13 13.25 -4.65
C SER A 103 -8.49 13.50 -3.98
N ALA A 104 -8.66 14.67 -3.36
CA ALA A 104 -9.94 15.13 -2.86
C ALA A 104 -10.22 16.54 -3.42
N HIS A 105 -11.38 16.68 -4.07
CA HIS A 105 -11.88 17.94 -4.61
C HIS A 105 -12.69 18.65 -3.51
N LEU A 106 -12.47 19.95 -3.32
CA LEU A 106 -13.38 20.81 -2.58
C LEU A 106 -14.14 21.63 -3.62
N GLU A 107 -15.45 21.41 -3.76
CA GLU A 107 -16.28 22.28 -4.58
C GLU A 107 -16.66 23.48 -3.71
N SER A 108 -16.12 24.65 -4.05
CA SER A 108 -16.45 25.91 -3.38
C SER A 108 -17.86 26.32 -3.79
N GLN A 109 -18.87 25.89 -3.02
CA GLN A 109 -20.21 26.46 -3.15
C GLN A 109 -20.19 27.86 -2.53
N ARG A 110 -19.96 28.85 -3.39
CA ARG A 110 -20.31 30.25 -3.14
C ARG A 110 -21.74 30.51 -3.58
#